data_AF-A0A2G9P7E8-F1
#
_entry.id   AF-A0A2G9P7E8-F1
#
_cell.length_a   1.000
_cell.length_b   1.000
_cell.length_c   1.000
_cell.angle_alpha   90.00
_cell.angle_beta   90.00
_cell.angle_gamma   90.00
#
_symmetry.space_group_name_H-M   'P 1'
#
loop_
_entity.id
_entity.type
_entity.pdbx_description
1 polymer ?
#
loop_
_entity_poly.entity_id
_entity_poly.type
_entity_poly.pdbx_seq_one_letter_code
_entity_poly.pdbx_strand_id
1 'polypeptide(L)'
;MGEFEVKLSGFQDISGIDKNVIKTNCEKFFLKNNKKLKNIEYIEIKLKDYQIKGTRRKFSVHSVLGFSGTMLTSKSFDWNLLKAVDLSLKKIESEIDKKFIGKIQEKNRGKARSINRLLE
;
A
#
# COMPACT_ATOMS: atom_id res chain seq x y z
N MET A 1 12.53 5.24 16.41
CA MET A 1 11.35 4.97 15.56
C MET A 1 11.53 5.82 14.32
N GLY A 2 11.60 5.23 13.12
CA GLY A 2 11.61 6.03 11.90
C GLY A 2 10.26 6.73 11.74
N GLU A 3 10.26 8.01 11.40
CA GLU A 3 9.03 8.73 11.10
C GLU A 3 8.43 8.20 9.81
N PHE A 4 7.15 7.84 9.84
CA PHE A 4 6.41 7.45 8.64
C PHE A 4 6.23 8.67 7.73
N GLU A 5 6.72 8.57 6.50
CA GLU A 5 6.65 9.68 5.54
C GLU A 5 5.62 9.41 4.43
N VAL A 6 4.76 10.40 4.14
CA VAL A 6 3.86 10.37 2.97
C VAL A 6 4.43 11.25 1.87
N LYS A 7 4.78 10.64 0.73
CA LYS A 7 5.32 11.32 -0.46
C LYS A 7 4.26 11.39 -1.55
N LEU A 8 3.96 12.59 -2.04
CA LEU A 8 3.02 12.80 -3.14
C LEU A 8 3.78 13.39 -4.34
N SER A 9 3.75 12.72 -5.49
CA SER A 9 4.37 13.20 -6.73
C SER A 9 3.40 13.19 -7.92
N GLY A 10 3.52 14.18 -8.81
CA GLY A 10 2.60 14.37 -9.95
C GLY A 10 1.27 15.06 -9.60
N PHE A 11 1.19 15.74 -8.44
CA PHE A 11 -0.01 16.41 -7.95
C PHE A 11 0.03 17.94 -8.16
N GLN A 12 0.77 18.47 -9.15
CA GLN A 12 0.93 19.91 -9.32
C GLN A 12 -0.42 20.64 -9.43
N ASP A 13 -1.33 20.12 -10.26
CA ASP A 13 -2.61 20.76 -10.60
C ASP A 13 -3.80 20.32 -9.72
N ILE A 14 -3.52 19.62 -8.62
CA ILE A 14 -4.56 19.10 -7.73
C ILE A 14 -4.74 20.04 -6.53
N SER A 15 -6.00 20.24 -6.14
CA SER A 15 -6.39 21.13 -5.04
C SER A 15 -5.68 20.74 -3.72
N GLY A 16 -5.40 21.74 -2.88
CA GLY A 16 -4.82 21.49 -1.55
C GLY A 16 -5.72 20.61 -0.67
N ILE A 17 -7.05 20.72 -0.84
CA ILE A 17 -8.03 19.90 -0.12
C ILE A 17 -7.87 18.43 -0.50
N ASP A 18 -7.79 18.10 -1.79
CA ASP A 18 -7.61 16.72 -2.25
C ASP A 18 -6.27 16.13 -1.77
N LYS A 19 -5.20 16.92 -1.76
CA LYS A 19 -3.90 16.51 -1.23
C LYS A 19 -3.98 16.14 0.26
N ASN A 20 -4.68 16.95 1.06
CA ASN A 20 -4.87 16.68 2.49
C ASN A 20 -5.69 15.41 2.71
N VAL A 21 -6.78 15.20 1.94
CA VAL A 21 -7.58 13.98 2.04
C VAL A 21 -6.75 12.73 1.69
N ILE A 22 -5.92 12.81 0.65
CA ILE A 22 -5.01 11.71 0.27
C ILE A 22 -4.01 11.42 1.39
N LYS A 23 -3.42 12.47 1.99
CA LYS A 23 -2.48 12.32 3.10
C LYS A 23 -3.14 11.67 4.32
N THR A 24 -4.32 12.13 4.72
CA THR A 24 -5.10 11.53 5.81
C THR A 24 -5.46 10.07 5.53
N ASN A 25 -5.77 9.72 4.28
CA ASN A 25 -6.03 8.33 3.90
C ASN A 25 -4.76 7.46 4.01
N CYS A 26 -3.60 7.99 3.64
CA CYS A 26 -2.31 7.32 3.82
C CYS A 26 -1.95 7.11 5.30
N GLU A 27 -2.22 8.11 6.14
CA GLU A 27 -2.02 8.01 7.60
C GLU A 27 -2.93 6.97 8.24
N LYS A 28 -4.21 6.93 7.87
CA LYS A 28 -5.16 5.88 8.31
C LYS A 28 -4.69 4.50 7.87
N PHE A 29 -4.24 4.37 6.62
CA PHE A 29 -3.65 3.14 6.11
C PHE A 29 -2.44 2.71 6.95
N PHE A 30 -1.54 3.64 7.29
CA PHE A 30 -0.39 3.37 8.15
C PHE A 30 -0.83 2.88 9.53
N LEU A 31 -1.72 3.60 10.22
CA LEU A 31 -2.20 3.23 11.56
C LEU A 31 -2.80 1.81 11.59
N LYS A 32 -3.56 1.46 10.55
CA LYS A 32 -4.15 0.12 10.40
C LYS A 32 -3.10 -0.97 10.19
N ASN A 33 -2.06 -0.70 9.42
CA ASN A 33 -1.11 -1.72 8.97
C ASN A 33 0.21 -1.75 9.75
N ASN A 34 0.52 -0.73 10.57
CA ASN A 34 1.73 -0.66 11.39
C ASN A 34 1.84 -1.82 12.41
N LYS A 35 0.71 -2.42 12.81
CA LYS A 35 0.72 -3.63 13.65
C LYS A 35 1.13 -4.89 12.89
N LYS A 36 0.86 -4.95 11.57
CA LYS A 36 1.13 -6.11 10.70
C LYS A 36 2.52 -6.03 10.07
N LEU A 37 2.94 -4.82 9.68
CA LEU A 37 4.23 -4.55 9.07
C LEU A 37 5.14 -3.85 10.06
N LYS A 38 6.27 -4.48 10.38
CA LYS A 38 7.32 -3.82 11.17
C LYS A 38 8.03 -2.78 10.32
N ASN A 39 8.36 -1.63 10.93
CA ASN A 39 9.19 -0.57 10.34
C ASN A 39 8.70 -0.12 8.95
N ILE A 40 7.45 0.34 8.87
CA ILE A 40 7.01 1.08 7.67
C ILE A 40 7.78 2.39 7.63
N GLU A 41 8.48 2.63 6.52
CA GLU A 41 9.35 3.80 6.34
C GLU A 41 8.60 4.92 5.62
N TYR A 42 7.97 4.60 4.49
CA TYR A 42 7.25 5.59 3.69
C TYR A 42 6.14 4.97 2.86
N ILE A 43 5.19 5.80 2.47
CA ILE A 43 4.31 5.54 1.34
C ILE A 43 4.42 6.66 0.32
N GLU A 44 4.65 6.29 -0.94
CA GLU A 44 4.72 7.21 -2.06
C GLU A 44 3.54 6.98 -3.00
N ILE A 45 2.78 8.04 -3.26
CA ILE A 45 1.69 8.06 -4.24
C ILE A 45 2.17 8.89 -5.44
N LYS A 46 2.30 8.24 -6.60
CA LYS A 46 2.64 8.88 -7.88
C LYS A 46 1.40 8.96 -8.75
N LEU A 47 1.10 10.15 -9.25
CA LEU A 47 0.13 10.33 -10.33
C LEU A 47 0.89 10.43 -11.65
N LYS A 48 0.71 9.45 -12.55
CA LYS A 48 1.51 9.35 -13.80
C LYS A 48 0.80 9.91 -15.02
N ASP A 49 -0.47 9.60 -15.21
CA ASP A 49 -1.17 9.90 -16.47
C ASP A 49 -2.59 10.40 -16.20
N TYR A 50 -2.85 11.62 -16.64
CA TYR A 50 -4.17 12.24 -16.77
C TYR A 50 -4.59 12.10 -18.24
N GLN A 51 -5.12 10.94 -18.64
CA GLN A 51 -5.62 10.81 -20.02
C GLN A 51 -6.96 11.55 -20.14
N ILE A 52 -6.94 12.63 -20.91
CA ILE A 52 -8.12 13.40 -21.29
C ILE A 52 -8.74 12.72 -22.52
N LYS A 53 -9.90 12.08 -22.37
CA LYS A 53 -10.76 11.72 -23.50
C LYS A 53 -11.97 12.65 -23.49
N GLY A 54 -11.99 13.62 -24.40
CA GLY A 54 -13.00 14.68 -24.40
C GLY A 54 -12.90 15.54 -23.13
N THR A 55 -14.00 15.73 -22.40
CA THR A 55 -14.02 16.46 -21.12
C THR A 55 -13.66 15.60 -19.90
N ARG A 56 -13.54 14.27 -20.07
CA ARG A 56 -13.33 13.34 -18.96
C ARG A 56 -11.85 13.02 -18.78
N ARG A 57 -11.42 13.04 -17.51
CA ARG A 57 -10.04 12.79 -17.08
C ARG A 57 -9.95 11.43 -16.39
N LYS A 58 -9.11 10.53 -16.91
CA LYS A 58 -8.80 9.26 -16.25
C LYS A 58 -7.48 9.38 -15.51
N PHE A 59 -7.49 9.01 -14.24
CA PHE A 59 -6.35 9.08 -13.34
C PHE A 59 -5.61 7.75 -13.28
N SER A 60 -4.29 7.77 -13.42
CA SER A 60 -3.44 6.62 -13.13
C SER A 60 -2.60 6.85 -11.88
N VAL A 61 -2.90 6.11 -10.81
CA VAL A 61 -2.19 6.19 -9.53
C VAL A 61 -1.28 4.97 -9.37
N HIS A 62 -0.03 5.23 -9.03
CA HIS A 62 0.96 4.22 -8.66
C HIS A 62 1.37 4.46 -7.21
N SER A 63 1.19 3.46 -6.36
CA SER A 63 1.50 3.56 -4.93
C SER A 63 2.65 2.62 -4.58
N VAL A 64 3.60 3.11 -3.79
CA VAL A 64 4.78 2.37 -3.33
C VAL A 64 4.83 2.44 -1.82
N LEU A 65 4.89 1.30 -1.15
CA LEU A 65 5.06 1.18 0.29
C LEU A 65 6.43 0.59 0.59
N GLY A 66 7.29 1.35 1.27
CA GLY A 66 8.58 0.88 1.78
C GLY A 66 8.46 0.42 3.23
N PHE A 67 8.94 -0.78 3.54
CA PHE A 67 9.01 -1.29 4.91
C PHE A 67 10.12 -2.33 5.07
N SER A 68 10.91 -2.23 6.15
CA SER A 68 11.96 -3.20 6.50
C SER A 68 12.86 -3.59 5.31
N GLY A 69 13.31 -2.61 4.51
CA GLY A 69 14.13 -2.86 3.30
C GLY A 69 13.42 -3.59 2.15
N THR A 70 12.10 -3.77 2.23
CA THR A 70 11.24 -4.36 1.19
C THR A 70 10.30 -3.29 0.64
N MET A 71 9.83 -3.47 -0.61
CA MET A 71 8.81 -2.61 -1.20
C MET A 71 7.61 -3.41 -1.69
N LEU A 72 6.43 -2.82 -1.55
CA LEU A 72 5.21 -3.25 -2.23
C LEU A 72 4.75 -2.14 -3.15
N THR A 73 4.33 -2.50 -4.36
CA THR A 73 3.86 -1.55 -5.36
C THR A 73 2.47 -1.92 -5.81
N SER A 74 1.63 -0.92 -6.10
CA SER A 74 0.34 -1.14 -6.73
C SER A 74 0.06 -0.08 -7.77
N LYS A 75 -0.78 -0.43 -8.75
CA LYS A 75 -1.29 0.49 -9.76
C LYS A 75 -2.81 0.41 -9.84
N SER A 76 -3.47 1.54 -9.95
CA SER A 76 -4.91 1.66 -10.13
C SER A 76 -5.25 2.73 -11.15
N PHE A 77 -6.48 2.65 -11.68
CA PHE A 77 -7.01 3.64 -12.59
C PHE A 77 -8.47 3.88 -12.26
N ASP A 78 -8.89 5.15 -12.22
CA ASP A 78 -10.28 5.53 -12.05
C ASP A 78 -10.53 6.92 -12.66
N TRP A 79 -11.79 7.27 -12.90
CA TRP A 79 -12.19 8.61 -13.32
C TRP A 79 -12.27 9.59 -12.14
N ASN A 80 -12.27 9.06 -10.91
CA ASN A 80 -12.19 9.82 -9.67
C ASN A 80 -10.83 9.59 -9.00
N LEU A 81 -10.09 10.66 -8.74
CA LEU A 81 -8.75 10.61 -8.12
C LEU A 81 -8.75 9.86 -6.78
N LEU A 82 -9.63 10.25 -5.86
CA LEU A 82 -9.67 9.68 -4.51
C LEU A 82 -9.99 8.19 -4.56
N LYS A 83 -10.86 7.79 -5.49
CA LYS A 83 -11.19 6.39 -5.72
C LYS A 83 -10.00 5.62 -6.32
N ALA A 84 -9.26 6.20 -7.27
CA ALA A 84 -8.02 5.60 -7.76
C ALA A 84 -7.01 5.40 -6.63
N VAL A 85 -6.80 6.42 -5.79
CA VAL A 85 -5.91 6.32 -4.62
C VAL A 85 -6.38 5.22 -3.67
N ASP A 86 -7.65 5.20 -3.26
CA ASP A 86 -8.21 4.18 -2.37
C ASP A 86 -8.04 2.76 -2.94
N LEU A 87 -8.31 2.57 -4.24
CA LEU A 87 -8.10 1.29 -4.93
C LEU A 87 -6.62 0.88 -4.92
N SER A 88 -5.70 1.83 -5.08
CA SER A 88 -4.26 1.53 -5.01
C SER A 88 -3.85 1.08 -3.62
N LEU A 89 -4.36 1.73 -2.56
CA LEU A 89 -4.06 1.40 -1.18
C LEU A 89 -4.64 0.03 -0.80
N LYS A 90 -5.89 -0.25 -1.18
CA LYS A 90 -6.54 -1.55 -0.98
C LYS A 90 -5.79 -2.71 -1.64
N LYS A 91 -5.20 -2.47 -2.82
CA LYS A 91 -4.33 -3.47 -3.46
C LYS A 91 -3.07 -3.73 -2.63
N ILE A 92 -2.44 -2.69 -2.08
CA ILE A 92 -1.31 -2.86 -1.16
C ILE A 92 -1.76 -3.64 0.09
N GLU A 93 -2.90 -3.29 0.70
CA GLU A 93 -3.44 -4.04 1.86
C GLU A 93 -3.63 -5.52 1.54
N SER A 94 -4.18 -5.82 0.36
CA SER A 94 -4.39 -7.21 -0.07
C SER A 94 -3.07 -7.96 -0.20
N GLU A 95 -2.01 -7.31 -0.72
CA GLU A 95 -0.67 -7.90 -0.79
C GLU A 95 -0.02 -8.09 0.59
N ILE A 96 -0.26 -7.16 1.53
CA ILE A 96 0.15 -7.31 2.93
C ILE A 96 -0.50 -8.55 3.55
N ASP A 97 -1.81 -8.69 3.38
CA ASP A 97 -2.58 -9.80 3.96
C ASP A 97 -2.14 -11.14 3.37
N LYS A 98 -1.91 -11.22 2.05
CA LYS A 98 -1.35 -12.44 1.42
C LYS A 98 0.01 -12.82 2.01
N LYS A 99 0.93 -11.85 2.14
CA LYS A 99 2.27 -12.11 2.71
C LYS A 99 2.19 -12.52 4.18
N PHE A 100 1.28 -11.95 4.96
CA PHE A 100 1.11 -12.27 6.37
C PHE A 100 0.50 -13.66 6.57
N ILE A 101 -0.57 -14.00 5.84
CA ILE A 101 -1.21 -15.33 5.87
C ILE A 101 -0.20 -16.41 5.43
N GLY A 102 0.57 -16.16 4.36
CA GLY A 102 1.61 -17.08 3.91
C GLY A 102 2.62 -17.42 5.00
N LYS A 103 3.10 -16.41 5.75
CA LYS A 103 4.03 -16.62 6.87
C LYS A 103 3.45 -17.46 8.01
N ILE A 104 2.16 -17.29 8.33
CA ILE A 104 1.49 -18.09 9.37
C ILE A 104 1.41 -19.56 8.95
N GLN A 105 1.03 -19.83 7.70
CA GLN A 105 0.91 -21.20 7.18
C GLN A 105 2.26 -21.92 7.15
N GLU A 106 3.33 -21.23 6.75
CA GLU A 106 4.68 -21.79 6.71
C GLU A 106 5.20 -22.15 8.11
N LYS A 107 4.97 -21.28 9.11
CA LYS A 107 5.32 -21.54 10.51
C LYS A 107 4.62 -22.79 11.07
N ASN A 108 3.35 -22.99 10.72
CA ASN A 108 2.58 -24.15 11.16
C ASN A 108 3.06 -25.45 10.51
N ARG A 109 3.44 -25.42 9.22
CA ARG A 109 4.05 -26.59 8.54
C ARG A 109 5.41 -26.96 9.12
N GLY A 110 6.24 -25.97 9.46
CA GLY A 110 7.54 -26.21 10.11
C GLY A 110 7.39 -26.91 11.47
N LYS A 111 6.46 -26.43 12.32
CA LYS A 111 6.17 -27.05 13.63
C LYS A 111 5.69 -28.49 13.52
N ALA A 112 4.78 -28.79 12.57
CA ALA A 112 4.28 -30.14 12.36
C ALA A 112 5.39 -31.12 11.97
N ARG A 113 6.34 -30.69 11.13
CA ARG A 113 7.50 -31.52 10.73
C ARG A 113 8.47 -31.78 11.88
N SER A 114 8.72 -30.77 12.74
CA SER A 114 9.61 -30.93 13.89
C SER A 114 9.03 -31.85 14.97
N ILE A 115 7.71 -31.92 15.14
CA ILE A 115 7.06 -32.85 16.07
C ILE A 115 7.25 -34.30 15.61
N ASN A 116 7.02 -34.58 14.31
CA ASN A 116 7.18 -35.92 13.78
C ASN A 116 8.61 -36.44 13.89
N ARG A 117 9.61 -35.55 13.85
CA ARG A 117 11.04 -35.91 14.00
C ARG A 117 11.49 -36.16 15.44
N LEU A 118 10.67 -35.82 16.44
CA LEU A 118 10.93 -36.09 17.86
C LEU A 118 10.25 -37.37 18.36
N LEU A 119 9.41 -37.97 17.51
CA LEU A 119 8.65 -39.19 17.79
C LEU A 119 9.23 -40.42 17.06
N GLU A 120 10.31 -40.24 16.30
CA GLU A 120 11.18 -41.28 15.72
C GLU A 120 12.45 -41.42 16.57
#